data_AF-A0AAU1R701-F1
#
_entry.id   AF-A0AAU1R701-F1
#
_cell.length_a   1.000
_cell.length_b   1.000
_cell.length_c   1.000
_cell.angle_alpha   90.00
_cell.angle_beta   90.00
_cell.angle_gamma   90.00
#
_symmetry.space_group_name_H-M   'P 1'
#
loop_
_entity.id
_entity.type
_entity.pdbx_description
1 polymer ?
#
loop_
_entity_poly.entity_id
_entity_poly.type
_entity_poly.pdbx_seq_one_letter_code
_entity_poly.pdbx_strand_id
1 'polypeptide(L)' 'MARYPRVECPVCEEHYAGVPTRRTGMVSVHDHKRTPRALVLCEGSMSQVPVRDAIGWQDELPEPGTGEAPDVLTLF' A
#
# COMPACT_ATOMS: atom_id res chain seq x y z
N MET A 1 10.40 -4.35 -12.77
CA MET A 1 10.14 -4.07 -11.34
C MET A 1 9.34 -2.79 -11.28
N ALA A 2 8.07 -2.84 -10.85
CA ALA A 2 7.29 -1.64 -10.62
C ALA A 2 7.96 -0.81 -9.52
N ARG A 3 8.20 0.48 -9.76
CA ARG A 3 8.90 1.36 -8.82
C ARG A 3 7.89 2.18 -8.03
N TYR A 4 7.39 1.63 -6.93
CA TYR A 4 6.43 2.32 -6.08
C TYR A 4 6.89 3.73 -5.66
N PRO A 5 5.96 4.71 -5.55
CA PRO A 5 6.29 6.03 -5.07
C PRO A 5 6.87 5.95 -3.65
N ARG A 6 7.81 6.84 -3.34
CA ARG A 6 8.33 6.97 -1.98
C ARG A 6 7.48 7.99 -1.24
N VAL A 7 6.99 7.62 -0.05
CA VAL A 7 6.16 8.48 0.80
C VAL A 7 6.70 8.55 2.20
N GLU A 8 6.45 9.67 2.86
CA GLU A 8 6.79 9.89 4.25
C GLU A 8 5.81 9.17 5.18
N CYS A 9 6.34 8.44 6.17
CA CYS A 9 5.53 7.82 7.21
C CYS A 9 5.00 8.90 8.18
N PRO A 10 3.68 8.94 8.46
CA PRO A 10 3.09 10.00 9.29
C PRO A 10 3.43 9.86 10.78
N VAL A 11 4.13 8.80 11.19
CA VAL A 11 4.46 8.52 12.60
C VAL A 11 5.93 8.76 12.91
N CYS A 12 6.84 8.39 12.01
CA CYS A 12 8.27 8.49 12.25
C CYS A 12 9.03 9.28 11.18
N GLU A 13 8.32 9.91 10.23
CA GLU A 13 8.84 10.87 9.25
C GLU A 13 9.88 10.28 8.25
N GLU A 14 10.07 8.97 8.28
CA GLU A 14 10.98 8.26 7.38
C GLU A 14 10.29 7.88 6.06
N HIS A 15 11.07 7.77 4.99
CA HIS A 15 10.54 7.53 3.64
C HIS A 15 10.46 6.04 3.31
N TYR A 16 9.30 5.57 2.85
CA TYR A 16 9.04 4.17 2.51
C TYR A 16 8.31 4.00 1.19
N ALA A 17 8.22 2.76 0.71
CA ALA A 17 7.43 2.44 -0.46
C ALA A 17 5.94 2.62 -0.15
N GLY A 18 5.28 3.49 -0.92
CA GLY A 18 3.85 3.69 -0.93
C GLY A 18 3.20 2.75 -1.94
N VAL A 19 2.40 1.79 -1.47
CA VAL A 19 1.65 0.90 -2.34
C VAL A 19 0.38 1.61 -2.80
N PRO A 20 0.09 1.67 -4.12
CA PRO A 20 -1.13 2.25 -4.65
C PRO A 20 -2.37 1.67 -3.98
N THR A 21 -3.28 2.56 -3.55
CA THR A 21 -4.60 2.15 -3.08
C THR A 21 -5.64 2.40 -4.16
N ARG A 22 -6.87 1.91 -3.98
CA ARG A 22 -7.99 2.25 -4.88
C ARG A 22 -8.46 3.71 -4.76
N ARG A 23 -8.05 4.43 -3.72
CA ARG A 23 -8.49 5.81 -3.50
C ARG A 23 -7.57 6.76 -4.23
N THR A 24 -8.05 7.40 -5.27
CA THR A 24 -7.26 8.34 -6.09
C THR A 24 -6.51 9.36 -5.24
N GLY A 25 -5.20 9.52 -5.51
CA GLY A 25 -4.32 10.43 -4.77
C GLY A 25 -3.79 9.88 -3.45
N MET A 26 -4.07 8.61 -3.09
CA MET A 26 -3.66 8.00 -1.82
C MET A 26 -2.84 6.73 -2.01
N VAL A 27 -1.78 6.59 -1.23
CA VAL A 27 -0.97 5.36 -1.17
C VAL A 27 -0.85 4.88 0.27
N SER A 28 -0.60 3.58 0.44
CA SER A 28 -0.43 2.95 1.75
C SER A 28 1.06 2.77 2.07
N VAL A 29 1.48 3.18 3.27
CA VAL A 29 2.84 2.94 3.79
C VAL A 29 2.98 1.44 4.07
N HIS A 30 3.56 0.65 3.17
CA HIS A 30 3.53 -0.81 3.28
C HIS A 30 4.79 -1.41 3.92
N ASP A 31 4.61 -2.44 4.76
CA ASP A 31 5.67 -3.20 5.45
C ASP A 31 6.74 -2.30 6.12
N HIS A 32 6.29 -1.19 6.71
CA HIS A 32 7.21 -0.25 7.32
C HIS A 32 7.65 -0.76 8.70
N LYS A 33 8.90 -1.19 8.78
CA LYS A 33 9.57 -1.62 10.03
C LYS A 33 10.28 -0.45 10.69
N ARG A 34 10.21 -0.37 12.03
CA ARG A 34 10.93 0.66 12.81
C ARG A 34 12.45 0.56 12.67
N THR A 35 12.98 -0.64 12.52
CA THR A 35 14.39 -0.89 12.22
C THR A 35 14.51 -2.06 11.23
N PRO A 36 15.62 -2.19 10.50
CA PRO A 36 15.79 -3.27 9.50
C PRO A 36 15.63 -4.69 10.05
N ARG A 37 15.89 -4.88 11.36
CA ARG A 37 15.79 -6.19 12.05
C ARG A 37 14.54 -6.32 12.92
N ALA A 38 13.67 -5.32 12.95
CA ALA A 38 12.45 -5.39 13.75
C ALA A 38 11.47 -6.41 13.16
N LEU A 39 10.89 -7.24 14.02
CA LEU A 39 9.73 -8.09 13.69
C LEU A 39 8.39 -7.36 13.89
N VAL A 40 8.45 -6.15 14.44
CA VAL A 40 7.28 -5.31 14.72
C VAL A 40 7.27 -4.17 13.72
N LEU A 41 6.11 -3.98 13.09
CA LEU A 41 5.87 -2.86 12.19
C LEU A 41 5.79 -1.56 12.98
N CYS A 42 6.14 -0.46 12.33
CA CYS A 42 5.80 0.85 12.82
C CYS A 42 4.28 1.01 12.88
N GLU A 43 3.80 1.82 13.81
CA GLU A 43 2.38 2.16 13.95
C GLU A 43 1.84 2.86 12.70
N GLY A 44 2.69 3.59 11.97
CA GLY A 44 2.33 4.18 10.67
C GLY A 44 2.26 3.18 9.53
N SER A 45 2.60 1.90 9.74
CA SER A 45 2.44 0.88 8.70
C SER A 45 0.98 0.70 8.33
N MET A 46 0.71 0.48 7.05
CA MET A 46 -0.61 0.42 6.42
C MET A 46 -1.43 1.71 6.46
N SER A 47 -0.86 2.82 6.95
CA SER A 47 -1.54 4.12 6.92
C SER A 47 -1.64 4.65 5.49
N GLN A 48 -2.78 5.25 5.16
CA GLN A 48 -3.00 5.90 3.87
C GLN A 48 -2.54 7.34 3.94
N VAL A 49 -1.61 7.72 3.06
CA VAL A 49 -1.07 9.07 2.96
C VAL A 49 -1.34 9.67 1.59
N PRO A 50 -1.58 11.00 1.52
CA PRO A 50 -1.78 11.68 0.25
C PRO A 50 -0.46 11.72 -0.54
N VAL A 51 -0.52 11.54 -1.86
CA VAL A 51 0.62 11.72 -2.74
C VAL A 51 0.19 12.41 -4.04
N ARG A 52 0.98 13.39 -4.48
CA ARG A 52 0.66 14.20 -5.66
C ARG A 52 0.68 13.41 -6.96
N ASP A 53 1.58 12.43 -7.07
CA ASP A 53 1.79 11.64 -8.29
C ASP A 53 1.12 10.25 -8.23
N ALA A 54 0.16 10.03 -7.31
CA ALA A 54 -0.47 8.71 -7.14
C ALA A 54 -1.24 8.25 -8.37
N ILE A 55 -1.78 9.21 -9.13
CA ILE A 55 -2.78 8.98 -10.17
C ILE A 55 -2.24 7.98 -11.20
N GLY A 56 -1.03 8.18 -11.70
CA GLY A 56 -0.43 7.29 -12.71
C GLY A 56 -0.18 5.86 -12.22
N TRP A 57 -0.05 5.63 -10.91
CA TRP A 57 0.14 4.30 -10.33
C TRP A 57 -1.19 3.59 -10.02
N GLN A 58 -2.27 4.34 -9.89
CA GLN A 58 -3.59 3.83 -9.54
C GLN A 58 -4.39 3.44 -10.77
N ASP A 59 -4.13 4.10 -11.90
CA ASP A 59 -4.68 3.72 -13.21
C ASP A 59 -4.22 2.32 -13.65
N GLU A 60 -3.10 1.82 -13.11
CA GLU A 60 -2.61 0.45 -13.35
C GLU A 60 -3.28 -0.61 -12.45
N LEU A 61 -4.08 -0.20 -11.45
CA LEU A 61 -4.78 -1.16 -10.60
C LEU A 61 -5.96 -1.79 -11.37
N PRO A 62 -6.12 -3.12 -11.32
CA PRO A 62 -7.26 -3.76 -11.94
C PRO A 62 -8.58 -3.26 -11.32
N GLU A 63 -9.54 -2.96 -12.20
CA GLU A 63 -10.90 -2.56 -11.81
C GLU A 63 -11.50 -3.57 -10.82
N PRO A 64 -12.21 -3.10 -9.78
CA PRO A 64 -12.85 -4.00 -8.82
C PRO A 64 -13.93 -4.83 -9.54
N GLY A 65 -13.64 -6.12 -9.76
CA GLY A 65 -14.61 -7.10 -10.31
C GLY A 65 -14.09 -8.03 -11.39
N THR A 66 -12.86 -7.86 -11.89
CA THR A 66 -12.25 -8.77 -12.89
C THR A 66 -11.33 -9.83 -12.29
N GLY A 67 -11.06 -9.77 -10.98
CA GLY A 67 -10.47 -10.88 -10.25
C GLY A 67 -11.59 -11.82 -9.83
N GLU A 68 -11.71 -12.96 -10.50
CA GLU A 68 -12.49 -14.11 -10.04
C GLU A 68 -12.10 -14.35 -8.57
N ALA A 69 -13.00 -14.03 -7.64
CA ALA A 69 -12.78 -14.35 -6.24
C ALA A 69 -12.59 -15.86 -6.17
N PRO A 70 -11.49 -16.40 -5.60
CA PRO A 70 -11.40 -17.83 -5.38
C PRO A 70 -12.59 -18.21 -4.50
N ASP A 71 -13.47 -19.01 -5.09
CA ASP A 71 -14.70 -19.52 -4.51
C ASP A 71 -14.37 -20.06 -3.10
N VAL A 72 -14.81 -19.31 -2.09
CA VAL A 72 -14.55 -19.64 -0.70
C VAL A 72 -15.39 -20.87 -0.38
N LEU A 73 -14.73 -22.03 -0.37
CA LEU A 73 -15.07 -23.18 0.48
C LEU A 73 -16.56 -23.48 0.59
N THR A 74 -17.11 -24.16 -0.43
CA THR A 74 -18.24 -25.06 -0.18
C THR A 74 -17.69 -26.29 0.56
N LEU A 75 -17.62 -26.20 1.89
CA LEU A 75 -17.44 -27.37 2.76
C LEU A 75 -18.83 -27.96 3.05
N PHE A 76 -19.16 -29.05 2.37
CA PHE A 76 -20.03 -30.12 2.85
C PHE A 76 -19.22 -31.42 2.86
#